data_AF-A0A7V1KMP4-F1
#
_entry.id   AF-A0A7V1KMP4-F1
#
_cell.length_a   1.000
_cell.length_b   1.000
_cell.length_c   1.000
_cell.angle_alpha   90.00
_cell.angle_beta   90.00
_cell.angle_gamma   90.00
#
_symmetry.space_group_name_H-M   'P 1'
#
loop_
_entity.id
_entity.type
_entity.pdbx_description
1 polymer ?
#
loop_
_entity_poly.entity_id
_entity_poly.type
_entity_poly.pdbx_seq_one_letter_code
_entity_poly.pdbx_strand_id
1 'polypeptide(L)'
;MRISLDPSLPPARYAQELYRRAGRLRRKLPQLAARERVLRAELGRLEEFGEQLRRRPDIAPYLVGELISLGALSPPSQKRPQKPRPREVVIDGFKVAIGRSAQENDALVRQANPRDLWLHAKGVPGAHVIVRSGGRPVPPQVLKRAAELAAWHSQARGEGWVEVSYTEVRYLRKPKGAPPGAVVLTREQVVVVSGKEGL
;
A
#
# COMPACT_ATOMS: atom_id res chain seq x y z
N MET A 1 38.25 44.04 -25.30
CA MET A 1 37.87 42.68 -24.83
C MET A 1 38.28 41.67 -25.89
N ARG A 2 39.22 40.75 -25.59
CA ARG A 2 39.62 39.65 -26.49
C ARG A 2 38.90 38.38 -26.05
N ILE A 3 38.33 37.62 -26.98
CA ILE A 3 37.61 36.37 -26.70
C ILE A 3 38.44 35.23 -27.27
N SER A 4 38.86 34.28 -26.42
CA SER A 4 39.50 33.05 -26.90
C SER A 4 38.49 32.18 -27.62
N LEU A 5 38.77 31.89 -28.89
CA LEU A 5 37.98 30.98 -29.71
C LEU A 5 38.51 29.55 -29.53
N ASP A 6 37.58 28.59 -29.57
CA ASP A 6 37.94 27.20 -29.75
C ASP A 6 38.39 26.99 -31.22
N PRO A 7 39.64 26.60 -31.48
CA PRO A 7 40.15 26.44 -32.84
C PRO A 7 39.47 25.29 -33.62
N SER A 8 38.72 24.42 -32.95
CA SER A 8 37.96 23.32 -33.59
C SER A 8 36.64 23.76 -34.23
N LEU A 9 36.21 25.02 -34.03
CA LEU A 9 34.95 25.55 -34.54
C LEU A 9 35.17 26.75 -35.47
N PRO A 10 34.48 26.83 -36.62
CA PRO A 10 34.47 28.02 -37.45
C PRO A 10 34.02 29.25 -36.63
N PRO A 11 34.69 30.41 -36.74
CA PRO A 11 34.40 31.60 -35.92
C PRO A 11 32.92 32.02 -35.92
N ALA A 12 32.24 31.93 -37.07
CA ALA A 12 30.82 32.24 -37.19
C ALA A 12 29.92 31.29 -36.39
N ARG A 13 30.27 29.99 -36.36
CA ARG A 13 29.55 28.95 -35.60
C ARG A 13 29.79 29.12 -34.10
N TYR A 14 31.01 29.45 -33.69
CA TYR A 14 31.34 29.76 -32.30
C TYR A 14 30.58 31.00 -31.79
N ALA A 15 30.53 32.07 -32.60
CA ALA A 15 29.74 33.26 -32.31
C ALA A 15 28.24 32.90 -32.14
N GLN A 16 27.68 32.09 -33.03
CA GLN A 16 26.28 31.66 -32.94
C GLN A 16 25.98 30.88 -31.65
N GLU A 17 26.87 29.99 -31.21
CA GLU A 17 26.74 29.27 -29.94
C GLU A 17 26.81 30.20 -28.72
N LEU A 18 27.70 31.19 -28.75
CA LEU A 18 27.76 32.24 -27.72
C LEU A 18 26.45 33.04 -27.66
N TYR A 19 25.89 33.44 -28.80
CA TYR A 19 24.59 34.13 -28.86
C TYR A 19 23.46 33.25 -28.33
N ARG A 20 23.42 31.95 -28.69
CA ARG A 20 22.44 31.00 -28.16
C ARG A 20 22.55 30.82 -26.65
N ARG A 21 23.78 30.73 -26.11
CA ARG A 21 24.04 30.65 -24.67
C ARG A 21 23.60 31.93 -23.97
N ALA A 22 23.98 33.10 -24.49
CA ALA A 22 23.56 34.39 -23.95
C ALA A 22 22.03 34.54 -23.96
N GLY A 23 21.35 34.14 -25.03
CA GLY A 23 19.88 34.15 -25.12
C GLY A 23 19.21 33.19 -24.13
N ARG A 24 19.79 32.01 -23.89
CA ARG A 24 19.32 31.08 -22.83
C ARG A 24 19.48 31.70 -21.44
N LEU A 25 20.63 32.30 -21.14
CA LEU A 25 20.90 32.93 -19.84
C LEU A 25 19.99 34.14 -19.60
N ARG A 26 19.81 35.01 -20.60
CA ARG A 26 18.91 36.17 -20.52
C ARG A 26 17.46 35.78 -20.26
N ARG A 27 16.98 34.68 -20.83
CA ARG A 27 15.62 34.15 -20.56
C ARG A 27 15.48 33.55 -19.15
N LYS A 28 16.53 32.91 -18.64
CA LYS A 28 16.53 32.32 -17.29
C LYS A 28 16.66 33.36 -16.18
N LEU A 29 17.35 34.47 -16.42
CA LEU A 29 17.66 35.45 -15.38
C LEU A 29 16.41 36.03 -14.68
N PRO A 30 15.34 36.45 -15.39
CA PRO A 30 14.09 36.87 -14.73
C PRO A 30 13.41 35.76 -13.94
N GLN A 31 13.47 34.51 -14.43
CA GLN A 31 12.87 33.35 -13.75
C GLN A 31 13.59 33.03 -12.43
N LEU A 32 14.92 33.17 -12.42
CA LEU A 32 15.73 33.01 -11.21
C LEU A 32 15.42 34.10 -10.19
N ALA A 33 15.33 35.36 -10.63
CA ALA A 33 14.97 36.47 -9.75
C ALA A 33 13.55 36.31 -9.16
N ALA A 34 12.59 35.85 -9.97
CA ALA A 34 11.24 35.54 -9.49
C ALA A 34 11.25 34.38 -8.49
N ARG A 35 12.01 33.31 -8.77
CA ARG A 35 12.13 32.16 -7.87
C ARG A 35 12.80 32.54 -6.55
N GLU A 36 13.82 33.38 -6.59
CA GLU A 36 14.49 33.89 -5.39
C GLU A 36 13.51 34.66 -4.49
N ARG A 37 12.67 35.53 -5.08
CA ARG A 37 11.65 36.27 -4.32
C ARG A 37 10.67 35.35 -3.62
N VAL A 38 10.21 34.30 -4.30
CA VAL A 38 9.30 33.30 -3.72
C VAL A 38 9.98 32.57 -2.55
N LEU A 39 11.20 32.07 -2.76
CA LEU A 39 11.96 31.35 -1.72
C LEU A 39 12.25 32.22 -0.49
N ARG A 40 12.55 33.51 -0.68
CA ARG A 40 12.75 34.45 0.44
C ARG A 40 11.47 34.67 1.23
N ALA A 41 10.32 34.76 0.58
CA ALA A 41 9.02 34.87 1.26
C ALA A 41 8.65 33.59 2.01
N GLU A 42 8.91 32.41 1.42
CA GLU A 42 8.73 31.11 2.08
C GLU A 42 9.63 30.99 3.33
N LEU A 43 10.90 31.38 3.22
CA LEU A 43 11.85 31.40 4.33
C LEU A 43 11.35 32.28 5.48
N GLY A 44 10.91 33.51 5.18
CA GLY A 44 10.40 34.42 6.21
C GLY A 44 9.18 33.87 6.96
N ARG A 45 8.27 33.17 6.27
CA ARG A 45 7.14 32.48 6.92
C ARG A 45 7.59 31.35 7.85
N LEU A 46 8.56 30.56 7.41
CA LEU A 46 9.12 29.47 8.23
C LEU A 46 9.82 29.99 9.48
N GLU A 47 10.54 31.11 9.37
CA GLU A 47 11.16 31.79 10.51
C GLU A 47 10.10 32.29 11.51
N GLU A 48 9.01 32.89 11.01
CA GLU A 48 7.89 33.34 11.83
C GLU A 48 7.22 32.18 12.58
N PHE A 49 6.93 31.07 11.89
CA PHE A 49 6.40 29.87 12.55
C PHE A 49 7.36 29.31 13.59
N GLY A 50 8.67 29.32 13.31
CA GLY A 50 9.68 28.91 14.27
C GLY A 50 9.64 29.74 15.56
N GLU A 51 9.50 31.06 15.45
CA GLU A 51 9.33 31.96 16.60
C GLU A 51 8.03 31.72 17.36
N GLN A 52 6.91 31.57 16.64
CA GLN A 52 5.62 31.30 17.27
C GLN A 52 5.63 29.97 18.04
N LEU A 53 6.19 28.91 17.45
CA LEU A 53 6.30 27.59 18.08
C LEU A 53 7.24 27.59 19.28
N ARG A 54 8.32 28.38 19.26
CA ARG A 54 9.20 28.56 20.43
C ARG A 54 8.46 29.18 21.61
N ARG A 55 7.59 30.16 21.35
CA ARG A 55 6.79 30.84 22.39
C ARG A 55 5.60 30.01 22.85
N ARG A 56 4.97 29.30 21.93
CA ARG A 56 3.71 28.57 22.12
C ARG A 56 3.75 27.22 21.40
N PRO A 57 4.36 26.19 22.00
CA PRO A 57 4.43 24.86 21.38
C PRO A 57 3.05 24.21 21.14
N ASP A 58 2.03 24.63 21.90
CA ASP A 58 0.64 24.14 21.83
C ASP A 58 -0.03 24.39 20.47
N ILE A 59 0.46 25.36 19.69
CA ILE A 59 -0.15 25.70 18.39
C ILE A 59 0.30 24.77 17.27
N ALA A 60 1.29 23.89 17.51
CA ALA A 60 1.86 23.03 16.48
C ALA A 60 0.83 22.24 15.65
N PRO A 61 -0.26 21.67 16.24
CA PRO A 61 -1.27 20.96 15.46
C PRO A 61 -1.99 21.83 14.42
N TYR A 62 -2.12 23.14 14.67
CA TYR A 62 -2.82 24.07 13.76
C TYR A 62 -1.94 24.51 12.58
N LEU A 63 -0.62 24.41 12.69
CA LEU A 63 0.34 24.84 11.66
C LEU A 63 0.76 23.71 10.69
N VAL A 64 0.36 22.46 10.95
CA VAL A 64 0.80 21.28 10.17
C VAL A 64 0.52 21.43 8.68
N GLY A 65 -0.68 21.92 8.31
CA GLY A 65 -1.06 22.08 6.90
C GLY A 65 -0.21 23.12 6.16
N GLU A 66 0.10 24.24 6.83
CA GLU A 66 0.93 25.31 6.27
C GLU A 66 2.40 24.89 6.15
N LEU A 67 2.92 24.19 7.16
CA LEU A 67 4.27 23.63 7.14
C LEU A 67 4.45 22.54 6.06
N ILE A 68 3.41 21.73 5.80
CA ILE A 68 3.40 20.79 4.66
C ILE A 68 3.39 21.56 3.33
N SER A 69 2.57 22.60 3.22
CA SER A 69 2.44 23.40 1.98
C SER A 69 3.73 24.15 1.63
N LEU A 70 4.50 24.56 2.65
CA LEU A 70 5.83 25.17 2.49
C LEU A 70 6.96 24.14 2.35
N GLY A 71 6.66 22.84 2.39
CA GLY A 71 7.65 21.77 2.27
C GLY A 71 8.55 21.56 3.49
N ALA A 72 8.27 22.22 4.62
CA ALA A 72 8.99 22.04 5.88
C ALA A 72 8.62 20.74 6.60
N LEU A 73 7.41 20.23 6.36
CA LEU A 73 6.98 18.90 6.81
C LEU A 73 6.62 18.04 5.61
N SER A 74 6.94 16.75 5.69
CA SER A 74 6.33 15.78 4.80
C SER A 74 4.89 15.53 5.24
N PRO A 75 3.93 15.37 4.32
CA PRO A 75 2.61 14.88 4.68
C PRO A 75 2.77 13.56 5.44
N PRO A 76 1.92 13.27 6.44
CA PRO A 76 1.97 12.02 7.15
C PRO A 76 1.97 10.90 6.11
N SER A 77 3.01 10.06 6.15
CA SER A 77 3.17 8.95 5.22
C SER A 77 1.87 8.15 5.23
N GLN A 78 1.09 8.25 4.15
CA GLN A 78 0.21 7.16 3.77
C GLN A 78 1.17 6.00 3.57
N LYS A 79 1.27 5.10 4.57
CA LYS A 79 2.12 3.91 4.51
C LYS A 79 1.86 3.30 3.15
N ARG A 80 2.87 3.33 2.26
CA ARG A 80 2.80 2.61 0.99
C ARG A 80 2.33 1.20 1.36
N PRO A 81 1.24 0.67 0.79
CA PRO A 81 0.79 -0.65 1.15
C PRO A 81 1.97 -1.59 0.94
N GLN A 82 2.49 -2.17 2.03
CA GLN A 82 3.48 -3.23 1.92
C GLN A 82 2.86 -4.28 1.01
N LYS A 83 3.65 -4.82 0.06
CA LYS A 83 3.15 -5.88 -0.80
C LYS A 83 2.51 -6.94 0.10
N PRO A 84 1.24 -7.32 -0.15
CA PRO A 84 0.53 -8.29 0.68
C PRO A 84 1.38 -9.55 0.79
N ARG A 85 1.82 -9.90 2.01
CA ARG A 85 2.60 -11.10 2.30
C ARG A 85 1.77 -11.96 3.26
N PRO A 86 0.82 -12.74 2.75
CA PRO A 86 0.00 -13.60 3.60
C PRO A 86 0.89 -14.55 4.42
N ARG A 87 0.42 -14.92 5.61
CA ARG A 87 1.12 -15.93 6.43
C ARG A 87 0.91 -17.29 5.75
N GLU A 88 1.98 -18.01 5.46
CA GLU A 88 1.90 -19.36 4.89
C GLU A 88 2.32 -20.40 5.94
N VAL A 89 1.57 -21.50 6.01
CA VAL A 89 1.91 -22.71 6.79
C VAL A 89 1.73 -23.95 5.94
N VAL A 90 2.32 -25.06 6.36
CA VAL A 90 2.16 -26.36 5.70
C VAL A 90 1.43 -27.31 6.64
N ILE A 91 0.38 -27.95 6.16
CA ILE A 91 -0.43 -28.92 6.89
C ILE A 91 -0.52 -30.17 6.02
N ASP A 92 0.05 -31.28 6.47
CA ASP A 92 0.12 -32.56 5.75
C ASP A 92 0.48 -32.43 4.26
N GLY A 93 1.47 -31.58 3.95
CA GLY A 93 1.95 -31.35 2.58
C GLY A 93 1.10 -30.38 1.74
N PHE A 94 0.06 -29.77 2.32
CA PHE A 94 -0.70 -28.68 1.70
C PHE A 94 -0.20 -27.33 2.19
N LYS A 95 0.09 -26.41 1.27
CA LYS A 95 0.36 -25.01 1.61
C LYS A 95 -0.96 -24.31 1.92
N VAL A 96 -1.04 -23.70 3.10
CA VAL A 96 -2.21 -22.93 3.56
C VAL A 96 -1.80 -21.49 3.75
N ALA A 97 -2.47 -20.58 3.05
CA ALA A 97 -2.19 -19.16 3.10
C ALA A 97 -3.30 -18.41 3.84
N ILE A 98 -2.92 -17.50 4.74
CA ILE A 98 -3.82 -16.78 5.65
C ILE A 98 -3.65 -15.27 5.41
N GLY A 99 -4.74 -14.59 5.06
CA GLY A 99 -4.71 -13.15 4.85
C GLY A 99 -4.78 -12.38 6.17
N ARG A 100 -3.93 -11.37 6.34
CA ARG A 100 -3.85 -10.58 7.59
C ARG A 100 -4.54 -9.22 7.49
N SER A 101 -5.02 -8.87 6.30
CA SER A 101 -5.74 -7.63 6.04
C SER A 101 -6.74 -7.81 4.91
N ALA A 102 -7.67 -6.87 4.77
CA ALA A 102 -8.63 -6.84 3.67
C ALA A 102 -7.93 -6.82 2.28
N GLN A 103 -6.79 -6.14 2.13
CA GLN A 103 -6.04 -6.14 0.89
C GLN A 103 -5.31 -7.49 0.66
N GLU A 104 -4.80 -8.12 1.71
CA GLU A 104 -4.21 -9.46 1.62
C GLU A 104 -5.26 -10.51 1.26
N ASN A 105 -6.45 -10.46 1.86
CA ASN A 105 -7.58 -11.33 1.55
C ASN A 105 -7.97 -11.25 0.07
N ASP A 106 -8.06 -10.03 -0.48
CA ASP A 106 -8.36 -9.80 -1.89
C ASP A 106 -7.26 -10.35 -2.81
N ALA A 107 -5.99 -10.10 -2.43
CA ALA A 107 -4.85 -10.59 -3.18
C ALA A 107 -4.77 -12.13 -3.18
N LEU A 108 -5.07 -12.77 -2.04
CA LEU A 108 -5.10 -14.22 -1.90
C LEU A 108 -6.10 -14.86 -2.84
N VAL A 109 -7.36 -14.40 -2.80
CA VAL A 109 -8.43 -14.94 -3.66
C VAL A 109 -8.08 -14.74 -5.14
N ARG A 110 -7.50 -13.59 -5.51
CA ARG A 110 -7.11 -13.29 -6.90
C ARG A 110 -5.92 -14.12 -7.39
N GLN A 111 -5.01 -14.53 -6.51
CA GLN A 111 -3.79 -15.29 -6.86
C GLN A 111 -3.98 -16.81 -6.78
N ALA A 112 -5.03 -17.27 -6.11
CA ALA A 112 -5.29 -18.69 -5.91
C ALA A 112 -5.71 -19.40 -7.20
N ASN A 113 -5.46 -20.71 -7.25
CA ASN A 113 -6.00 -21.54 -8.32
C ASN A 113 -7.53 -21.62 -8.17
N PRO A 114 -8.31 -21.62 -9.28
CA PRO A 114 -9.77 -21.74 -9.20
C PRO A 114 -10.27 -22.99 -8.46
N ARG A 115 -9.47 -24.07 -8.39
CA ARG A 115 -9.77 -25.32 -7.67
C ARG A 115 -9.15 -25.40 -6.27
N ASP A 116 -8.48 -24.34 -5.80
CA ASP A 116 -8.05 -24.25 -4.41
C ASP A 116 -9.25 -24.09 -3.49
N LEU A 117 -9.09 -24.53 -2.24
CA LEU A 117 -10.16 -24.44 -1.25
C LEU A 117 -10.02 -23.15 -0.46
N TRP A 118 -11.08 -22.35 -0.41
CA TRP A 118 -11.19 -21.14 0.37
C TRP A 118 -12.04 -21.40 1.62
N LEU A 119 -11.65 -20.78 2.74
CA LEU A 119 -12.34 -20.85 4.02
C LEU A 119 -12.42 -19.46 4.67
N HIS A 120 -13.50 -19.22 5.41
CA HIS A 120 -13.73 -17.99 6.19
C HIS A 120 -14.75 -18.22 7.32
N ALA A 121 -14.57 -17.54 8.44
CA ALA A 121 -15.48 -17.63 9.58
C ALA A 121 -16.84 -16.99 9.25
N LYS A 122 -17.91 -17.77 9.34
CA LYS A 122 -19.23 -17.37 8.86
C LYS A 122 -19.83 -16.28 9.73
N GLY A 123 -20.41 -15.26 9.09
CA GLY A 123 -21.15 -14.19 9.77
C GLY A 123 -20.30 -13.17 10.53
N VAL A 124 -18.97 -13.31 10.55
CA VAL A 124 -18.06 -12.40 11.26
C VAL A 124 -16.88 -11.95 10.39
N PRO A 125 -16.36 -10.73 10.60
CA PRO A 125 -15.08 -10.31 10.02
C PRO A 125 -13.94 -11.27 10.37
N GLY A 126 -13.10 -11.59 9.38
CA GLY A 126 -11.98 -12.50 9.57
C GLY A 126 -11.06 -12.65 8.36
N ALA A 127 -10.01 -13.44 8.54
CA ALA A 127 -9.05 -13.78 7.50
C ALA A 127 -9.66 -14.70 6.43
N HIS A 128 -9.29 -14.48 5.16
CA HIS A 128 -9.44 -15.51 4.14
C HIS A 128 -8.32 -16.52 4.30
N VAL A 129 -8.68 -17.80 4.35
CA VAL A 129 -7.73 -18.91 4.38
C VAL A 129 -7.85 -19.70 3.09
N ILE A 130 -6.73 -19.98 2.42
CA ILE A 130 -6.70 -20.74 1.17
C ILE A 130 -5.79 -21.95 1.32
N VAL A 131 -6.35 -23.14 1.12
CA VAL A 131 -5.59 -24.39 0.98
C VAL A 131 -5.24 -24.57 -0.49
N ARG A 132 -3.95 -24.52 -0.82
CA ARG A 132 -3.43 -24.72 -2.19
C ARG A 132 -3.48 -26.20 -2.57
N SER A 133 -4.69 -26.68 -2.85
CA SER A 133 -4.95 -28.06 -3.25
C SER A 133 -4.66 -28.29 -4.73
N GLY A 134 -4.84 -27.27 -5.58
CA GLY A 134 -4.80 -27.41 -7.04
C GLY A 134 -5.84 -28.40 -7.56
N GLY A 135 -6.95 -28.60 -6.84
CA GLY A 135 -7.95 -29.62 -7.15
C GLY A 135 -7.63 -31.04 -6.67
N ARG A 136 -6.53 -31.24 -5.93
CA ARG A 136 -6.30 -32.49 -5.20
C ARG A 136 -7.32 -32.62 -4.06
N PRO A 137 -7.83 -33.83 -3.77
CA PRO A 137 -8.68 -34.05 -2.60
C PRO A 137 -7.98 -33.57 -1.32
N VAL A 138 -8.67 -32.73 -0.55
CA VAL A 138 -8.16 -32.22 0.73
C VAL A 138 -8.62 -33.18 1.84
N PRO A 139 -7.70 -33.81 2.59
CA PRO A 139 -8.07 -34.70 3.67
C PRO A 139 -8.87 -33.97 4.78
N PRO A 140 -9.81 -34.65 5.48
CA PRO A 140 -10.63 -34.03 6.51
C PRO A 140 -9.84 -33.32 7.63
N GLN A 141 -8.67 -33.87 8.01
CA GLN A 141 -7.81 -33.25 9.03
C GLN A 141 -7.18 -31.94 8.55
N VAL A 142 -6.80 -31.85 7.28
CA VAL A 142 -6.27 -30.62 6.66
C VAL A 142 -7.37 -29.57 6.59
N LEU A 143 -8.58 -29.98 6.19
CA LEU A 143 -9.76 -29.11 6.17
C LEU A 143 -10.06 -28.56 7.56
N LYS A 144 -10.12 -29.43 8.57
CA LYS A 144 -10.36 -29.06 9.97
C LYS A 144 -9.31 -28.06 10.47
N ARG A 145 -8.02 -28.32 10.26
CA ARG A 145 -6.95 -27.44 10.72
C ARG A 145 -6.93 -26.09 9.98
N ALA A 146 -7.26 -26.08 8.70
CA ALA A 146 -7.44 -24.83 7.95
C ALA A 146 -8.66 -24.03 8.44
N ALA A 147 -9.75 -24.71 8.83
CA ALA A 147 -10.92 -24.06 9.39
C ALA A 147 -10.64 -23.47 10.78
N GLU A 148 -9.90 -24.18 11.63
CA GLU A 148 -9.43 -23.66 12.93
C GLU A 148 -8.62 -22.36 12.75
N LEU A 149 -7.75 -22.30 11.71
CA LEU A 149 -7.03 -21.08 11.37
C LEU A 149 -7.96 -19.93 10.95
N ALA A 150 -9.01 -20.22 10.17
CA ALA A 150 -10.00 -19.22 9.78
C ALA A 150 -10.77 -18.69 11.00
N ALA A 151 -11.17 -19.58 11.93
CA ALA A 151 -11.83 -19.22 13.18
C ALA A 151 -10.90 -18.39 14.09
N TRP A 152 -9.66 -18.85 14.30
CA TRP A 152 -8.66 -18.17 15.14
C TRP A 152 -8.30 -16.77 14.62
N HIS A 153 -8.25 -16.58 13.31
CA HIS A 153 -7.98 -15.29 12.67
C HIS A 153 -9.26 -14.50 12.32
N SER A 154 -10.33 -14.69 13.10
CA SER A 154 -11.59 -13.95 12.98
C SER A 154 -11.97 -13.25 14.29
N GLN A 155 -13.07 -12.51 14.27
CA GLN A 155 -13.68 -11.97 15.50
C GLN A 155 -14.26 -13.05 16.42
N ALA A 156 -14.48 -14.28 15.94
CA ALA A 156 -14.93 -15.42 16.75
C ALA A 156 -13.78 -16.16 17.46
N ARG A 157 -12.58 -15.55 17.54
CA ARG A 157 -11.44 -16.13 18.25
C ARG A 157 -11.76 -16.33 19.73
N GLY A 158 -11.44 -17.51 20.26
CA GLY A 158 -11.71 -17.89 21.64
C GLY A 158 -13.07 -18.55 21.87
N GLU A 159 -13.95 -18.53 20.87
CA GLU A 159 -15.25 -19.19 20.94
C GLU A 159 -15.12 -20.72 20.95
N GLY A 160 -16.04 -21.38 21.66
CA GLY A 160 -16.05 -22.84 21.77
C GLY A 160 -16.34 -23.54 20.44
N TRP A 161 -17.26 -22.97 19.66
CA TRP A 161 -17.75 -23.51 18.38
C TRP A 161 -17.94 -22.36 17.39
N VAL A 162 -17.29 -22.46 16.24
CA VAL A 162 -17.32 -21.46 15.17
C VAL A 162 -17.71 -22.15 13.86
N GLU A 163 -18.75 -21.64 13.21
CA GLU A 163 -19.09 -22.04 11.84
C GLU A 163 -18.07 -21.44 10.86
N VAL A 164 -17.45 -22.29 10.05
CA VAL A 164 -16.52 -21.89 9.01
C VAL A 164 -17.09 -22.32 7.66
N SER A 165 -17.32 -21.33 6.82
CA SER A 165 -17.74 -21.52 5.43
C SER A 165 -16.53 -21.92 4.60
N TYR A 166 -16.71 -22.88 3.71
CA TYR A 166 -15.69 -23.25 2.74
C TYR A 166 -16.29 -23.58 1.37
N THR A 167 -15.54 -23.28 0.32
CA THR A 167 -15.88 -23.59 -1.07
C THR A 167 -14.62 -23.51 -1.94
N GLU A 168 -14.69 -23.94 -3.18
CA GLU A 168 -13.59 -23.70 -4.12
C GLU A 168 -13.55 -22.23 -4.55
N VAL A 169 -12.35 -21.69 -4.80
CA VAL A 169 -12.14 -20.28 -5.19
C VAL A 169 -12.96 -19.90 -6.44
N ARG A 170 -13.18 -20.81 -7.39
CA ARG A 170 -14.01 -20.56 -8.59
C ARG A 170 -15.47 -20.22 -8.28
N TYR A 171 -15.95 -20.54 -7.09
CA TYR A 171 -17.31 -20.23 -6.64
C TYR A 171 -17.40 -18.91 -5.86
N LEU A 172 -16.28 -18.20 -5.72
CA LEU A 172 -16.22 -16.84 -5.20
C LEU A 172 -16.37 -15.82 -6.33
N ARG A 173 -17.10 -14.75 -6.04
CA ARG A 173 -17.25 -13.57 -6.90
C ARG A 173 -17.05 -12.32 -6.08
N LYS A 174 -16.26 -11.37 -6.60
CA LYS A 174 -16.16 -10.02 -6.03
C LYS A 174 -17.15 -9.10 -6.74
N PRO A 175 -18.15 -8.53 -6.04
CA PRO A 175 -19.04 -7.55 -6.65
C PRO A 175 -18.26 -6.32 -7.13
N LYS A 176 -18.69 -5.75 -8.26
CA LYS A 176 -18.04 -4.56 -8.82
C LYS A 176 -18.15 -3.39 -7.84
N GLY A 177 -17.01 -2.77 -7.51
CA GLY A 177 -16.94 -1.65 -6.57
C GLY A 177 -16.95 -2.04 -5.09
N ALA A 178 -17.01 -3.34 -4.75
CA ALA A 178 -16.93 -3.78 -3.37
C ALA A 178 -15.54 -3.48 -2.75
N PRO A 179 -15.48 -3.17 -1.44
CA PRO A 179 -14.22 -2.93 -0.75
C PRO A 179 -13.29 -4.17 -0.80
N PRO A 180 -11.98 -4.01 -0.59
CA PRO A 180 -11.05 -5.14 -0.50
C PRO A 180 -11.52 -6.19 0.50
N GLY A 181 -11.32 -7.46 0.17
CA GLY A 181 -11.71 -8.60 1.02
C GLY A 181 -13.19 -8.98 0.94
N ALA A 182 -14.06 -8.16 0.35
CA ALA A 182 -15.45 -8.51 0.15
C ALA A 182 -15.60 -9.56 -0.98
N VAL A 183 -16.22 -10.69 -0.65
CA VAL A 183 -16.54 -11.76 -1.59
C VAL A 183 -17.97 -12.25 -1.38
N VAL A 184 -18.62 -12.65 -2.47
CA VAL A 184 -19.87 -13.39 -2.48
C VAL A 184 -19.52 -14.81 -2.88
N LEU A 185 -19.99 -15.79 -2.13
CA LEU A 185 -19.70 -17.19 -2.39
C LEU A 185 -20.95 -17.95 -2.84
N THR A 186 -20.73 -19.02 -3.60
CA THR A 186 -21.75 -19.99 -4.00
C THR A 186 -21.26 -21.39 -3.68
N ARG A 187 -22.16 -22.38 -3.65
CA ARG A 187 -21.83 -23.77 -3.27
C ARG A 187 -21.11 -23.84 -1.91
N GLU A 188 -21.63 -23.08 -0.96
CA GLU A 188 -21.14 -23.07 0.41
C GLU A 188 -21.27 -24.45 1.03
N GLN A 189 -20.22 -24.87 1.73
CA GLN A 189 -20.28 -25.92 2.73
C GLN A 189 -19.82 -25.33 4.06
N VAL A 190 -20.30 -25.89 5.16
CA VAL A 190 -19.98 -25.39 6.51
C VAL A 190 -19.35 -26.53 7.31
N VAL A 191 -18.31 -26.19 8.05
CA VAL A 191 -17.71 -27.06 9.06
C VAL A 191 -17.69 -26.30 10.39
N VAL A 192 -17.93 -27.00 11.50
CA VAL A 192 -17.86 -26.41 12.83
C VAL A 192 -16.54 -26.82 13.50
N VAL A 193 -15.81 -25.84 14.01
CA VAL A 193 -14.51 -26.04 14.67
C VAL A 193 -14.41 -25.21 15.95
N SER A 194 -13.39 -25.46 16.78
CA SER A 194 -13.12 -24.60 17.91
C SER A 194 -12.37 -23.33 17.49
N GLY A 195 -12.79 -22.17 17.99
CA GLY A 195 -12.08 -20.90 17.79
C GLY A 195 -10.92 -20.69 18.76
N LYS A 196 -10.66 -21.65 19.66
CA LYS A 196 -9.60 -21.60 20.67
C LYS A 196 -8.26 -22.16 20.17
N GLU A 197 -8.27 -22.95 19.12
CA GLU A 197 -7.06 -23.57 18.57
C GLU A 197 -6.49 -22.70 17.44
N GLY A 198 -5.41 -21.99 17.76
CA GLY A 198 -4.49 -21.41 16.77
C GLY A 198 -3.26 -22.31 16.60
N LEU A 199 -2.43 -22.05 15.58
CA LEU A 199 -1.10 -22.67 15.42
C LEU A 199 -0.32 -22.71 16.74
#